data_AF-A0A8J7TVB4-F1
#
_entry.id   AF-A0A8J7TVB4-F1
#
_cell.length_a   1.000
_cell.length_b   1.000
_cell.length_c   1.000
_cell.angle_alpha   90.00
_cell.angle_beta   90.00
_cell.angle_gamma   90.00
#
_symmetry.space_group_name_H-M   'P 1'
#
loop_
_entity.id
_entity.type
_entity.pdbx_description
1 polymer ?
#
loop_
_entity_poly.entity_id
_entity_poly.type
_entity_poly.pdbx_seq_one_letter_code
_entity_poly.pdbx_strand_id
1 'polypeptide(L)'
;MIRVSVWTAIFLILLRICIGWHFAYEGYGKVKSAYQGKSAVNEKPFSSDAYFRESESAFGRLVKKQMPDPDQEVVDKLTLKPADAEEAKASPAVRFPDALAKEWDDYFDRFVKQYRLDEQQLGDARRAFDKLKAQYVQWVGRVRTPEEIEQHRLVEEKAADEPADKEKKKEKLTFLTVKRKAPGGNATSDFDDEVTPAERAAELKKKSDEVKAIYTEKLVTMGRDVEGANLRTKKTDVNTIRTELQKEIDDQTKTMKDGLAKLFGPRVTAYATKVENKDEGGTLQAMLAPMAEGTNPLGKMWDEYAAYVKDFAPNVSDAKKAEIDGEVTAAKTRFDRWVADQDMFTGEPLPQKEVAEWRHLYADAKARREALAKVVPDPKKTEGQAKAEPAPEPAGLPKFMVAVLSQQKADADAEIKALQSRMQSELKNQSDAMRAQVGTPLLGDDRAKGYAAPDDGRRFLLVPKSWTLIDVIDWTTRWFLLVVGIMLMIGLCTRLSCFAAAGFLLLTILTQPAVPWLPAPPVSEGNYLFVNKNVIEMVALLALMTTRSGKWAGLDAILCGVFGNRRRPKY
;
A
#
# COMPACT_ATOMS: atom_id res chain seq x y z
N MET A 1 -34.14 36.98 -26.73
CA MET A 1 -33.21 35.88 -27.10
C MET A 1 -31.80 36.41 -26.98
N ILE A 2 -31.01 35.91 -26.03
CA ILE A 2 -29.60 36.32 -25.89
C ILE A 2 -28.87 35.81 -27.14
N ARG A 3 -28.30 36.72 -27.94
CA ARG A 3 -27.42 36.36 -29.05
C ARG A 3 -26.09 35.93 -28.46
N VAL A 4 -25.87 34.62 -28.36
CA VAL A 4 -24.62 34.05 -27.85
C VAL A 4 -23.62 34.03 -29.00
N SER A 5 -22.42 34.57 -28.78
CA SER A 5 -21.32 34.50 -29.75
C SER A 5 -20.88 33.04 -29.96
N VAL A 6 -20.40 32.72 -31.16
CA VAL A 6 -19.86 31.38 -31.49
C VAL A 6 -18.76 30.99 -30.50
N TRP A 7 -17.89 31.92 -30.12
CA TRP A 7 -16.84 31.69 -29.13
C TRP A 7 -17.39 31.37 -27.73
N THR A 8 -18.44 32.07 -27.32
CA THR A 8 -19.13 31.78 -26.04
C THR A 8 -19.80 30.41 -26.09
N ALA A 9 -20.39 30.03 -27.23
CA ALA A 9 -20.98 28.71 -27.40
C ALA A 9 -19.92 27.59 -27.33
N ILE A 10 -18.79 27.75 -28.02
CA ILE A 10 -17.65 26.83 -27.97
C ILE A 10 -17.14 26.70 -26.54
N PHE A 11 -16.92 27.83 -25.84
CA PHE A 11 -16.46 27.82 -24.46
C PHE A 11 -17.41 27.06 -23.52
N LEU A 12 -18.73 27.31 -23.63
CA LEU A 12 -19.72 26.62 -22.80
C LEU A 12 -19.82 25.12 -23.12
N ILE A 13 -19.58 24.72 -24.37
CA ILE A 13 -19.51 23.30 -24.77
C ILE A 13 -18.26 22.66 -24.17
N LEU A 14 -17.09 23.30 -24.27
CA LEU A 14 -15.84 22.81 -23.69
C LEU A 14 -15.96 22.71 -22.16
N LEU A 15 -16.49 23.73 -21.50
CA LEU A 15 -16.74 23.73 -20.06
C LEU A 15 -17.62 22.54 -19.64
N ARG A 16 -18.70 22.27 -20.39
CA ARG A 16 -19.58 21.11 -20.15
C ARG A 16 -18.82 19.79 -20.29
N ILE A 17 -18.01 19.63 -21.34
CA ILE A 17 -17.23 18.43 -21.59
C ILE A 17 -16.17 18.24 -20.49
N CYS A 18 -15.46 19.29 -20.10
CA CYS A 18 -14.45 19.23 -19.03
C CYS A 18 -15.05 18.83 -17.68
N ILE A 19 -16.18 19.42 -17.28
CA ILE A 19 -16.87 19.05 -16.04
C ILE A 19 -17.40 17.61 -16.14
N GLY A 20 -18.00 17.24 -17.28
CA GLY A 20 -18.47 15.88 -17.52
C GLY A 20 -17.35 14.83 -17.47
N TRP A 21 -16.20 15.14 -18.06
CA TRP A 21 -14.99 14.32 -18.00
C TRP A 21 -14.52 14.12 -16.57
N HIS A 22 -14.47 15.20 -15.77
CA HIS A 22 -14.07 15.12 -14.38
C HIS A 22 -14.96 14.15 -13.57
N PHE A 23 -16.28 14.29 -13.67
CA PHE A 23 -17.26 13.39 -13.03
C PHE A 23 -17.14 11.94 -13.53
N ALA A 24 -17.01 11.75 -14.85
CA ALA A 24 -16.91 10.42 -15.45
C ALA A 24 -15.62 9.71 -15.04
N TYR A 25 -14.49 10.43 -15.01
CA TYR A 25 -13.19 9.93 -14.60
C TYR A 25 -13.21 9.52 -13.12
N GLU A 26 -13.75 10.37 -12.25
CA GLU A 26 -13.88 10.06 -10.82
C GLU A 26 -14.82 8.88 -10.58
N GLY A 27 -15.98 8.84 -11.26
CA GLY A 27 -16.93 7.73 -11.21
C GLY A 27 -16.31 6.42 -11.69
N TYR A 28 -15.60 6.44 -12.83
CA TYR A 28 -14.89 5.29 -13.37
C TYR A 28 -13.83 4.77 -12.40
N GLY A 29 -13.03 5.65 -11.80
CA GLY A 29 -12.03 5.28 -10.79
C GLY A 29 -12.66 4.58 -9.59
N LYS A 30 -13.81 5.06 -9.11
CA LYS A 30 -14.53 4.45 -7.97
C LYS A 30 -15.21 3.12 -8.35
N VAL A 31 -15.75 3.00 -9.56
CA VAL A 31 -16.29 1.73 -10.11
C VAL A 31 -15.16 0.71 -10.25
N LYS A 32 -14.04 1.09 -10.87
CA LYS A 32 -12.86 0.24 -11.02
C LYS A 32 -12.37 -0.26 -9.66
N SER A 33 -12.20 0.66 -8.69
CA SER A 33 -11.80 0.33 -7.32
C SER A 33 -12.77 -0.63 -6.61
N ALA A 34 -14.05 -0.61 -6.95
CA ALA A 34 -15.07 -1.42 -6.30
C ALA A 34 -15.23 -2.83 -6.90
N TYR A 35 -14.88 -3.03 -8.18
CA TYR A 35 -15.11 -4.29 -8.90
C TYR A 35 -13.85 -5.03 -9.32
N GLN A 36 -12.73 -4.33 -9.50
CA GLN A 36 -11.45 -4.96 -9.86
C GLN A 36 -10.54 -5.14 -8.63
N GLY A 37 -10.97 -4.66 -7.46
CA GLY A 37 -10.03 -4.29 -6.40
C GLY A 37 -9.07 -3.22 -6.92
N LYS A 38 -8.29 -2.60 -6.04
CA LYS A 38 -7.14 -1.84 -6.54
C LYS A 38 -5.94 -2.77 -6.62
N SER A 39 -5.04 -2.48 -7.54
CA SER A 39 -3.72 -3.06 -7.82
C SER A 39 -2.76 -3.29 -6.63
N ALA A 40 -3.22 -3.16 -5.38
CA ALA A 40 -2.42 -3.32 -4.19
C ALA A 40 -3.24 -3.79 -2.99
N VAL A 41 -2.80 -4.92 -2.43
CA VAL A 41 -3.03 -5.59 -1.13
C VAL A 41 -3.65 -4.81 0.03
N ASN A 42 -3.43 -3.49 0.11
CA ASN A 42 -3.75 -2.65 1.25
C ASN A 42 -4.66 -1.46 0.92
N GLU A 43 -5.05 -1.25 -0.34
CA GLU A 43 -5.99 -0.17 -0.65
C GLU A 43 -7.44 -0.64 -0.49
N LYS A 44 -8.12 -0.10 0.53
CA LYS A 44 -9.56 -0.32 0.74
C LYS A 44 -10.33 0.20 -0.50
N PRO A 45 -11.35 -0.53 -0.99
CA PRO A 45 -12.23 -0.02 -2.04
C PRO A 45 -12.79 1.35 -1.67
N PHE A 46 -13.08 2.19 -2.67
CA PHE A 46 -13.72 3.49 -2.42
C PHE A 46 -14.92 3.30 -1.47
N SER A 47 -14.89 3.99 -0.34
CA SER A 47 -16.03 4.06 0.55
C SER A 47 -16.25 5.49 1.00
N SER A 48 -17.51 5.89 1.02
CA SER A 48 -17.98 7.15 1.56
C SER A 48 -17.95 7.17 3.10
N ASP A 49 -17.59 6.05 3.73
CA ASP A 49 -17.54 5.87 5.19
C ASP A 49 -16.73 6.97 5.87
N ALA A 50 -15.52 7.27 5.38
CA ALA A 50 -14.68 8.35 5.89
C ALA A 50 -15.37 9.74 5.82
N TYR A 51 -16.16 10.00 4.77
CA TYR A 51 -16.87 11.27 4.61
C TYR A 51 -17.98 11.44 5.66
N PHE A 52 -18.70 10.36 5.97
CA PHE A 52 -19.77 10.39 6.95
C PHE A 52 -19.25 10.33 8.38
N ARG A 53 -18.17 9.60 8.66
CA ARG A 53 -17.55 9.52 10.00
C ARG A 53 -17.06 10.86 10.52
N GLU A 54 -16.65 11.76 9.64
CA GLU A 54 -16.20 13.10 10.04
C GLU A 54 -17.26 14.19 9.90
N SER A 55 -18.39 13.90 9.26
CA SER A 55 -19.43 14.89 9.03
C SER A 55 -20.06 15.39 10.35
N GLU A 56 -20.10 16.70 10.55
CA GLU A 56 -20.80 17.34 11.67
C GLU A 56 -22.24 17.79 11.30
N SER A 57 -22.66 17.51 10.05
CA SER A 57 -23.97 17.89 9.53
C SER A 57 -25.12 17.09 10.17
N ALA A 58 -26.36 17.61 10.09
CA ALA A 58 -27.54 16.89 10.59
C ALA A 58 -27.74 15.53 9.90
N PHE A 59 -27.51 15.46 8.58
CA PHE A 59 -27.55 14.22 7.82
C PHE A 59 -26.41 13.27 8.19
N GLY A 60 -25.18 13.80 8.31
CA GLY A 60 -24.03 13.03 8.79
C GLY A 60 -24.24 12.39 10.15
N ARG A 61 -24.84 13.13 11.10
CA ARG A 61 -25.20 12.61 12.44
C ARG A 61 -26.22 11.49 12.40
N LEU A 62 -27.16 11.51 11.46
CA LEU A 62 -28.14 10.42 11.28
C LEU A 62 -27.47 9.14 10.77
N VAL A 63 -26.60 9.27 9.76
CA VAL A 63 -25.86 8.15 9.17
C VAL A 63 -24.87 7.54 10.16
N LYS A 64 -24.17 8.38 10.95
CA LYS A 64 -23.24 7.93 12.01
C LYS A 64 -23.86 6.99 13.03
N LYS A 65 -25.13 7.20 13.40
CA LYS A 65 -25.84 6.35 14.38
C LYS A 65 -26.03 4.90 13.90
N GLN A 66 -25.95 4.68 12.59
CA GLN A 66 -26.10 3.36 11.97
C GLN A 66 -24.76 2.72 11.62
N MET A 67 -23.65 3.43 11.85
CA MET A 67 -22.29 2.95 11.58
C MET A 67 -21.65 2.42 12.87
N PRO A 68 -20.85 1.34 12.80
CA PRO A 68 -20.02 0.92 13.92
C PRO A 68 -19.00 2.01 14.30
N ASP A 69 -18.66 2.09 15.58
CA ASP A 69 -17.68 3.06 16.09
C ASP A 69 -16.26 2.72 15.58
N PRO A 70 -15.63 3.62 14.80
CA PRO A 70 -14.31 3.34 14.22
C PRO A 70 -13.21 3.22 15.26
N ASP A 71 -13.33 3.95 16.38
CA ASP A 71 -12.35 3.88 17.46
C ASP A 71 -12.44 2.52 18.16
N GLN A 72 -13.67 2.09 18.42
CA GLN A 72 -13.92 0.81 19.05
C GLN A 72 -13.49 -0.36 18.15
N GLU A 73 -13.70 -0.27 16.83
CA GLU A 73 -13.21 -1.30 15.88
C GLU A 73 -11.68 -1.46 15.95
N VAL A 74 -10.92 -0.36 15.96
CA VAL A 74 -9.45 -0.41 16.06
C VAL A 74 -9.02 -0.96 17.43
N VAL A 75 -9.69 -0.54 18.51
CA VAL A 75 -9.44 -1.04 19.87
C VAL A 75 -9.74 -2.54 19.96
N ASP A 76 -10.86 -2.99 19.41
CA ASP A 76 -11.28 -4.39 19.44
C ASP A 76 -10.29 -5.28 18.66
N LYS A 77 -9.74 -4.78 17.56
CA LYS A 77 -8.67 -5.46 16.80
C LYS A 77 -7.35 -5.56 17.56
N LEU A 78 -7.13 -4.72 18.58
CA LEU A 78 -5.93 -4.73 19.42
C LEU A 78 -6.19 -5.32 20.82
N THR A 79 -7.44 -5.70 21.12
CA THR A 79 -7.81 -6.26 22.42
C THR A 79 -7.59 -7.77 22.42
N LEU A 80 -6.53 -8.21 23.11
CA LEU A 80 -6.20 -9.63 23.25
C LEU A 80 -7.23 -10.36 24.12
N LYS A 81 -7.51 -11.63 23.78
CA LYS A 81 -8.37 -12.47 24.63
C LYS A 81 -7.73 -12.72 26.00
N PRO A 82 -8.53 -12.73 27.08
CA PRO A 82 -8.08 -13.30 28.35
C PRO A 82 -7.83 -14.80 28.14
N ALA A 83 -6.73 -15.31 28.67
CA ALA A 83 -6.43 -16.73 28.64
C ALA A 83 -6.08 -17.18 30.05
N ASP A 84 -6.55 -18.38 30.40
CA ASP A 84 -6.20 -19.02 31.66
C ASP A 84 -4.69 -19.32 31.68
N ALA A 85 -4.09 -19.33 32.87
CA ALA A 85 -2.63 -19.39 33.04
C ALA A 85 -1.96 -20.63 32.41
N GLU A 86 -2.71 -21.69 32.11
CA GLU A 86 -2.25 -22.88 31.38
C GLU A 86 -2.38 -22.74 29.84
N GLU A 87 -3.47 -22.16 29.34
CA GLU A 87 -3.72 -21.98 27.90
C GLU A 87 -2.81 -20.90 27.30
N ALA A 88 -2.49 -19.86 28.07
CA ALA A 88 -1.51 -18.84 27.71
C ALA A 88 -0.08 -19.39 27.54
N LYS A 89 0.23 -20.54 28.16
CA LYS A 89 1.52 -21.24 28.00
C LYS A 89 1.56 -22.20 26.82
N ALA A 90 0.40 -22.66 26.32
CA ALA A 90 0.31 -23.65 25.25
C ALA A 90 0.56 -23.07 23.85
N SER A 91 -0.01 -21.89 23.53
CA SER A 91 0.32 -21.15 22.29
C SER A 91 -0.15 -19.70 22.37
N PRO A 92 0.70 -18.69 22.08
CA PRO A 92 0.30 -17.29 22.07
C PRO A 92 -0.84 -16.98 21.09
N ALA A 93 -1.01 -17.77 20.03
CA ALA A 93 -2.05 -17.56 19.01
C ALA A 93 -3.48 -17.65 19.56
N VAL A 94 -3.71 -18.34 20.69
CA VAL A 94 -5.03 -18.47 21.32
C VAL A 94 -5.56 -17.12 21.82
N ARG A 95 -4.66 -16.19 22.15
CA ARG A 95 -5.02 -14.84 22.63
C ARG A 95 -5.37 -13.86 21.50
N PHE A 96 -5.40 -14.32 20.25
CA PHE A 96 -5.62 -13.47 19.09
C PHE A 96 -7.01 -12.79 19.14
N PRO A 97 -7.13 -11.49 18.80
CA PRO A 97 -8.39 -10.75 18.90
C PRO A 97 -9.49 -11.28 17.98
N ASP A 98 -10.73 -11.40 18.47
CA ASP A 98 -11.87 -11.92 17.69
C ASP A 98 -12.22 -11.04 16.49
N ALA A 99 -12.15 -9.71 16.67
CA ALA A 99 -12.46 -8.76 15.61
C ALA A 99 -11.54 -8.92 14.40
N LEU A 100 -10.25 -9.22 14.65
CA LEU A 100 -9.28 -9.46 13.59
C LEU A 100 -9.27 -10.92 13.11
N ALA A 101 -9.63 -11.87 13.97
CA ALA A 101 -9.68 -13.30 13.64
C ALA A 101 -10.57 -13.54 12.43
N LYS A 102 -11.76 -12.95 12.43
CA LYS A 102 -12.71 -13.09 11.32
C LYS A 102 -12.13 -12.62 9.98
N GLU A 103 -11.43 -11.48 9.96
CA GLU A 103 -10.84 -10.94 8.73
C GLU A 103 -9.69 -11.80 8.20
N TRP A 104 -8.85 -12.31 9.10
CA TRP A 104 -7.71 -13.15 8.76
C TRP A 104 -8.14 -14.56 8.35
N ASP A 105 -9.13 -15.13 9.04
CA ASP A 105 -9.67 -16.46 8.74
C ASP A 105 -10.39 -16.45 7.39
N ASP A 106 -11.20 -15.43 7.12
CA ASP A 106 -11.85 -15.24 5.81
C ASP A 106 -10.82 -15.05 4.69
N TYR A 107 -9.72 -14.35 4.94
CA TYR A 107 -8.59 -14.29 4.00
C TYR A 107 -7.96 -15.67 3.78
N PHE A 108 -7.69 -16.43 4.86
CA PHE A 108 -7.10 -17.75 4.78
C PHE A 108 -7.98 -18.74 4.01
N ASP A 109 -9.29 -18.73 4.25
CA ASP A 109 -10.25 -19.57 3.54
C ASP A 109 -10.28 -19.24 2.05
N ARG A 110 -10.25 -17.95 1.69
CA ARG A 110 -10.11 -17.53 0.28
C ARG A 110 -8.79 -17.99 -0.31
N PHE A 111 -7.69 -17.91 0.44
CA PHE A 111 -6.38 -18.35 0.01
C PHE A 111 -6.38 -19.85 -0.32
N VAL A 112 -6.89 -20.68 0.59
CA VAL A 112 -7.02 -22.13 0.39
C VAL A 112 -7.90 -22.44 -0.82
N LYS A 113 -9.04 -21.76 -0.95
CA LYS A 113 -9.98 -21.95 -2.07
C LYS A 113 -9.39 -21.52 -3.41
N GLN A 114 -8.70 -20.38 -3.45
CA GLN A 114 -8.13 -19.82 -4.68
C GLN A 114 -6.98 -20.66 -5.21
N TYR A 115 -6.11 -21.13 -4.31
CA TYR A 115 -4.91 -21.88 -4.69
C TYR A 115 -5.06 -23.40 -4.67
N ARG A 116 -6.21 -23.93 -4.21
CA ARG A 116 -6.52 -25.37 -4.19
C ARG A 116 -5.38 -26.19 -3.58
N LEU A 117 -4.92 -25.76 -2.40
CA LEU A 117 -3.78 -26.37 -1.72
C LEU A 117 -4.02 -27.86 -1.47
N ASP A 118 -2.97 -28.67 -1.65
CA ASP A 118 -2.99 -30.07 -1.25
C ASP A 118 -2.96 -30.22 0.29
N GLU A 119 -3.15 -31.45 0.79
CA GLU A 119 -3.24 -31.70 2.24
C GLU A 119 -1.96 -31.32 3.00
N GLN A 120 -0.79 -31.50 2.38
CA GLN A 120 0.50 -31.15 2.96
C GLN A 120 0.70 -29.63 2.98
N GLN A 121 0.45 -28.96 1.86
CA GLN A 121 0.51 -27.51 1.71
C GLN A 121 -0.49 -26.81 2.64
N LEU A 122 -1.69 -27.38 2.82
CA LEU A 122 -2.68 -26.87 3.77
C LEU A 122 -2.16 -26.97 5.21
N GLY A 123 -1.49 -28.07 5.56
CA GLY A 123 -0.84 -28.25 6.86
C GLY A 123 0.26 -27.22 7.12
N ASP A 124 1.12 -26.99 6.14
CA ASP A 124 2.19 -25.99 6.22
C ASP A 124 1.63 -24.55 6.27
N ALA A 125 0.58 -24.28 5.49
CA ALA A 125 -0.11 -23.00 5.50
C ALA A 125 -0.75 -22.68 6.85
N ARG A 126 -1.41 -23.67 7.48
CA ARG A 126 -1.99 -23.53 8.83
C ARG A 126 -0.91 -23.23 9.86
N ARG A 127 0.22 -23.96 9.85
CA ARG A 127 1.34 -23.71 10.77
C ARG A 127 1.94 -22.32 10.59
N ALA A 128 2.11 -21.88 9.35
CA ALA A 128 2.59 -20.53 9.05
C ALA A 128 1.61 -19.45 9.54
N PHE A 129 0.31 -19.67 9.32
CA PHE A 129 -0.75 -18.78 9.77
C PHE A 129 -0.84 -18.67 11.30
N ASP A 130 -0.77 -19.79 12.02
CA ASP A 130 -0.78 -19.81 13.48
C ASP A 130 0.47 -19.13 14.06
N LYS A 131 1.63 -19.34 13.43
CA LYS A 131 2.88 -18.63 13.80
C LYS A 131 2.72 -17.11 13.64
N LEU A 132 2.08 -16.65 12.57
CA LEU A 132 1.83 -15.23 12.32
C LEU A 132 0.82 -14.64 13.34
N LYS A 133 -0.23 -15.39 13.70
CA LYS A 133 -1.14 -15.01 14.80
C LYS A 133 -0.40 -14.89 16.13
N ALA A 134 0.48 -15.83 16.45
CA ALA A 134 1.31 -15.77 17.66
C ALA A 134 2.25 -14.55 17.66
N GLN A 135 2.88 -14.25 16.52
CA GLN A 135 3.72 -13.05 16.36
C GLN A 135 2.92 -11.76 16.56
N TYR A 136 1.68 -11.70 16.05
CA TYR A 136 0.80 -10.56 16.28
C TYR A 136 0.46 -10.36 17.76
N VAL A 137 0.11 -11.43 18.48
CA VAL A 137 -0.16 -11.36 19.92
C VAL A 137 1.05 -10.85 20.70
N GLN A 138 2.25 -11.32 20.34
CA GLN A 138 3.49 -10.83 20.94
C GLN A 138 3.72 -9.34 20.62
N TRP A 139 3.46 -8.92 19.38
CA TRP A 139 3.57 -7.53 18.94
C TRP A 139 2.64 -6.59 19.72
N VAL A 140 1.39 -7.01 19.99
CA VAL A 140 0.43 -6.20 20.76
C VAL A 140 0.85 -6.04 22.23
N GLY A 141 1.38 -7.10 22.84
CA GLY A 141 1.53 -7.21 24.30
C GLY A 141 2.94 -7.05 24.87
N ARG A 142 4.00 -6.88 24.05
CA ARG A 142 5.37 -6.79 24.57
C ARG A 142 5.64 -5.43 25.19
N VAL A 143 5.68 -5.35 26.53
CA VAL A 143 6.10 -4.19 27.32
C VAL A 143 7.61 -4.30 27.61
N ARG A 144 8.35 -3.19 27.48
CA ARG A 144 9.80 -3.13 27.67
C ARG A 144 10.19 -3.21 29.16
N THR A 145 11.32 -3.84 29.50
CA THR A 145 11.90 -3.68 30.84
C THR A 145 12.62 -2.32 30.94
N PRO A 146 12.71 -1.68 32.13
CA PRO A 146 13.42 -0.40 32.29
C PRO A 146 14.89 -0.43 31.80
N GLU A 147 15.54 -1.59 31.89
CA GLU A 147 16.92 -1.81 31.45
C GLU A 147 17.06 -1.78 29.91
N GLU A 148 16.09 -2.35 29.18
CA GLU A 148 16.03 -2.32 27.72
C GLU A 148 15.73 -0.89 27.18
N ILE A 149 15.09 -0.02 27.97
CA ILE A 149 14.83 1.40 27.59
C ILE A 149 16.15 2.15 27.55
N GLU A 150 16.93 2.00 28.62
CA GLU A 150 18.19 2.70 28.78
C GLU A 150 19.24 2.23 27.77
N GLN A 151 19.29 0.92 27.49
CA GLN A 151 20.19 0.40 26.45
C GLN A 151 19.86 0.93 25.05
N HIS A 152 18.58 1.06 24.69
CA HIS A 152 18.20 1.63 23.39
C HIS A 152 18.55 3.12 23.29
N ARG A 153 18.30 3.91 24.35
CA ARG A 153 18.68 5.33 24.43
C ARG A 153 20.19 5.51 24.25
N LEU A 154 20.99 4.70 24.94
CA LEU A 154 22.46 4.75 24.84
C LEU A 154 22.98 4.32 23.46
N VAL A 155 22.27 3.45 22.76
CA VAL A 155 22.61 3.04 21.38
C VAL A 155 22.24 4.13 20.38
N GLU A 156 21.10 4.81 20.55
CA GLU A 156 20.70 5.94 19.69
C GLU A 156 21.59 7.17 19.90
N GLU A 157 21.96 7.47 21.15
CA GLU A 157 22.87 8.56 21.48
C GLU A 157 24.28 8.33 20.89
N LYS A 158 24.77 7.07 20.92
CA LYS A 158 26.02 6.69 20.23
C LYS A 158 25.91 6.68 18.70
N ALA A 159 24.72 6.42 18.14
CA ALA A 159 24.50 6.42 16.70
C ALA A 159 24.35 7.83 16.10
N ALA A 160 24.13 8.86 16.93
CA ALA A 160 24.04 10.26 16.49
C ALA A 160 25.39 10.87 16.09
N ASP A 161 26.51 10.31 16.55
CA ASP A 161 27.86 10.86 16.36
C ASP A 161 28.66 10.23 15.20
N GLU A 162 28.19 9.16 14.54
CA GLU A 162 28.92 8.50 13.45
C GLU A 162 28.14 8.46 12.10
N PRO A 163 28.67 9.05 11.01
CA PRO A 163 27.97 9.11 9.74
C PRO A 163 28.37 7.99 8.77
N ALA A 164 28.21 6.69 9.12
CA ALA A 164 28.25 5.59 8.13
C ALA A 164 28.00 4.18 8.73
N ASP A 165 26.76 3.79 9.01
CA ASP A 165 26.26 2.41 8.77
C ASP A 165 24.76 2.33 9.15
N LYS A 166 23.86 2.79 8.28
CA LYS A 166 22.41 2.86 8.58
C LYS A 166 21.67 1.51 8.52
N GLU A 167 22.34 0.37 8.31
CA GLU A 167 21.66 -0.92 8.09
C GLU A 167 22.06 -2.10 8.98
N LYS A 168 23.06 -1.98 9.87
CA LYS A 168 23.47 -3.13 10.68
C LYS A 168 22.82 -3.14 12.06
N LYS A 169 21.74 -3.95 12.16
CA LYS A 169 21.15 -4.50 13.39
C LYS A 169 20.67 -3.45 14.41
N LYS A 170 19.59 -2.72 14.07
CA LYS A 170 18.57 -2.47 15.10
C LYS A 170 17.91 -3.82 15.37
N GLU A 171 18.11 -4.40 16.56
CA GLU A 171 17.20 -5.43 17.03
C GLU A 171 15.79 -4.83 16.93
N LYS A 172 14.95 -5.39 16.04
CA LYS A 172 13.56 -4.94 15.86
C LYS A 172 12.77 -5.30 17.11
N LEU A 173 12.99 -4.58 18.19
CA LEU A 173 12.07 -4.50 19.30
C LEU A 173 10.86 -3.73 18.76
N THR A 174 9.76 -4.42 18.56
CA THR A 174 8.57 -3.87 17.90
C THR A 174 7.81 -2.95 18.84
N PHE A 175 7.97 -1.65 18.66
CA PHE A 175 7.22 -0.59 19.35
C PHE A 175 6.72 0.43 18.33
N LEU A 176 5.64 1.15 18.67
CA LEU A 176 5.21 2.31 17.89
C LEU A 176 5.98 3.54 18.39
N THR A 177 6.82 4.13 17.54
CA THR A 177 7.48 5.40 17.85
C THR A 177 6.50 6.55 17.58
N VAL A 178 6.11 7.28 18.63
CA VAL A 178 5.14 8.37 18.58
C VAL A 178 5.82 9.68 18.94
N LYS A 179 5.68 10.69 18.08
CA LYS A 179 6.15 12.05 18.39
C LYS A 179 5.24 12.71 19.43
N ARG A 180 5.80 13.11 20.57
CA ARG A 180 5.11 13.85 21.63
C ARG A 180 5.69 15.25 21.78
N LYS A 181 4.78 16.21 22.07
CA LYS A 181 5.17 17.59 22.41
C LYS A 181 5.60 17.65 23.87
N ALA A 182 6.71 18.34 24.13
CA ALA A 182 7.15 18.59 25.50
C ALA A 182 6.11 19.40 26.30
N PRO A 183 5.98 19.14 27.62
CA PRO A 183 5.22 20.01 28.50
C PRO A 183 5.83 21.43 28.47
N GLY A 184 5.07 22.43 28.02
CA GLY A 184 5.51 23.84 28.04
C GLY A 184 5.55 24.57 26.69
N GLY A 185 5.23 23.90 25.57
CA GLY A 185 4.91 24.58 24.31
C GLY A 185 6.09 25.03 23.42
N ASN A 186 7.33 24.68 23.76
CA ASN A 186 8.47 24.90 22.87
C ASN A 186 8.57 23.76 21.84
N ALA A 187 8.40 24.08 20.56
CA ALA A 187 8.48 23.13 19.45
C ALA A 187 9.89 22.54 19.22
N THR A 188 10.91 23.10 19.86
CA THR A 188 12.31 22.64 19.81
C THR A 188 12.61 21.47 20.75
N SER A 189 11.63 21.00 21.54
CA SER A 189 11.80 19.91 22.51
C SER A 189 10.80 18.75 22.31
N ASP A 190 10.23 18.61 21.11
CA ASP A 190 9.43 17.43 20.76
C ASP A 190 10.31 16.17 20.88
N PHE A 191 9.77 15.11 21.47
CA PHE A 191 10.49 13.85 21.71
C PHE A 191 9.75 12.66 21.12
N ASP A 192 10.51 11.68 20.67
CA ASP A 192 9.97 10.39 20.24
C ASP A 192 9.74 9.51 21.48
N ASP A 193 8.50 9.06 21.67
CA ASP A 193 8.10 8.18 22.76
C ASP A 193 7.69 6.82 22.17
N GLU A 194 8.27 5.74 22.69
CA GLU A 194 7.99 4.39 22.22
C GLU A 194 6.89 3.78 23.10
N VAL A 195 5.71 3.55 22.50
CA VAL A 195 4.52 3.07 23.20
C VAL A 195 4.09 1.72 22.62
N THR A 196 3.52 0.84 23.46
CA THR A 196 2.97 -0.42 22.97
C THR A 196 1.65 -0.19 22.20
N PRO A 197 1.31 -1.04 21.21
CA PRO A 197 0.03 -0.95 20.52
C PRO A 197 -1.17 -1.05 21.47
N ALA A 198 -1.08 -1.87 22.52
CA ALA A 198 -2.12 -2.02 23.54
C ALA A 198 -2.33 -0.75 24.38
N GLU A 199 -1.25 -0.12 24.85
CA GLU A 199 -1.33 1.15 25.58
C GLU A 199 -1.87 2.27 24.70
N ARG A 200 -1.46 2.30 23.43
CA ARG A 200 -1.94 3.28 22.46
C ARG A 200 -3.42 3.08 22.11
N ALA A 201 -3.89 1.83 22.04
CA ALA A 201 -5.31 1.52 21.91
C ALA A 201 -6.11 1.97 23.14
N ALA A 202 -5.57 1.79 24.35
CA ALA A 202 -6.20 2.30 25.57
C ALA A 202 -6.25 3.84 25.59
N GLU A 203 -5.20 4.52 25.11
CA GLU A 203 -5.18 5.97 24.93
C GLU A 203 -6.26 6.43 23.91
N LEU A 204 -6.38 5.73 22.78
CA LEU A 204 -7.41 6.00 21.77
C LEU A 204 -8.80 5.92 22.39
N LYS A 205 -9.08 4.83 23.11
CA LYS A 205 -10.38 4.63 23.78
C LYS A 205 -10.67 5.76 24.75
N LYS A 206 -9.73 6.09 25.63
CA LYS A 206 -9.88 7.17 26.61
C LYS A 206 -10.16 8.51 25.95
N LYS A 207 -9.37 8.90 24.94
CA LYS A 207 -9.55 10.18 24.24
C LYS A 207 -10.85 10.21 23.43
N SER A 208 -11.24 9.11 22.81
CA SER A 208 -12.52 8.98 22.10
C SER A 208 -13.71 9.16 23.04
N ASP A 209 -13.68 8.51 24.22
CA ASP A 209 -14.72 8.63 25.24
C ASP A 209 -14.80 10.06 25.80
N GLU A 210 -13.67 10.73 26.01
CA GLU A 210 -13.63 12.15 26.38
C GLU A 210 -14.31 13.06 25.33
N VAL A 211 -14.07 12.81 24.04
CA VAL A 211 -14.71 13.55 22.94
C VAL A 211 -16.23 13.30 22.95
N LYS A 212 -16.68 12.05 23.11
CA LYS A 212 -18.09 11.68 23.19
C LYS A 212 -18.79 12.29 24.41
N ALA A 213 -18.12 12.34 25.56
CA ALA A 213 -18.62 12.98 26.77
C ALA A 213 -18.83 14.48 26.58
N ILE A 214 -17.89 15.19 25.93
CA ILE A 214 -18.05 16.61 25.59
C ILE A 214 -19.30 16.84 24.72
N TYR A 215 -19.55 15.94 23.75
CA TYR A 215 -20.74 16.00 22.89
C TYR A 215 -22.06 15.80 23.64
N THR A 216 -22.06 14.94 24.65
CA THR A 216 -23.28 14.54 25.35
C THR A 216 -23.59 15.47 26.52
N GLU A 217 -22.58 15.93 27.24
CA GLU A 217 -22.74 16.62 28.53
C GLU A 217 -22.46 18.13 28.44
N LYS A 218 -21.41 18.56 27.73
CA LYS A 218 -20.87 19.93 27.83
C LYS A 218 -21.41 20.91 26.80
N LEU A 219 -21.62 20.46 25.56
CA LEU A 219 -22.16 21.30 24.48
C LEU A 219 -23.61 21.79 24.73
N VAL A 220 -24.34 21.14 25.64
CA VAL A 220 -25.68 21.57 26.07
C VAL A 220 -25.63 22.70 27.11
N THR A 221 -24.51 22.83 27.84
CA THR A 221 -24.41 23.66 29.06
C THR A 221 -23.48 24.88 28.97
N MET A 222 -22.50 24.94 28.06
CA MET A 222 -21.55 26.07 27.98
C MET A 222 -21.35 26.62 26.56
N GLY A 223 -20.90 27.88 26.48
CA GLY A 223 -20.77 28.67 25.26
C GLY A 223 -19.84 28.04 24.20
N ARG A 224 -20.31 28.03 22.95
CA ARG A 224 -19.80 27.28 21.79
C ARG A 224 -18.33 27.53 21.38
N ASP A 225 -17.71 28.65 21.75
CA ASP A 225 -16.47 29.11 21.10
C ASP A 225 -15.16 28.54 21.71
N VAL A 226 -15.02 28.51 23.03
CA VAL A 226 -13.75 28.05 23.68
C VAL A 226 -13.66 26.53 23.69
N GLU A 227 -14.76 25.83 23.95
CA GLU A 227 -14.81 24.37 23.89
C GLU A 227 -14.72 23.85 22.45
N GLY A 228 -15.14 24.63 21.46
CA GLY A 228 -15.05 24.27 20.05
C GLY A 228 -13.61 24.11 19.57
N ALA A 229 -12.69 24.98 19.98
CA ALA A 229 -11.27 24.87 19.64
C ALA A 229 -10.61 23.65 20.31
N ASN A 230 -10.86 23.45 21.61
CA ASN A 230 -10.33 22.31 22.37
C ASN A 230 -10.86 20.97 21.82
N LEU A 231 -12.16 20.92 21.47
CA LEU A 231 -12.79 19.75 20.85
C LEU A 231 -12.16 19.39 19.50
N ARG A 232 -11.79 20.38 18.68
CA ARG A 232 -11.07 20.13 17.43
C ARG A 232 -9.71 19.52 17.67
N THR A 233 -8.93 20.06 18.60
CA THR A 233 -7.62 19.50 18.95
C THR A 233 -7.75 18.04 19.41
N LYS A 234 -8.70 17.76 20.32
CA LYS A 234 -8.96 16.38 20.79
C LYS A 234 -9.39 15.44 19.67
N LYS A 235 -10.22 15.90 18.73
CA LYS A 235 -10.61 15.11 17.56
C LYS A 235 -9.45 14.82 16.64
N THR A 236 -8.62 15.82 16.36
CA THR A 236 -7.41 15.64 15.56
C THR A 236 -6.50 14.61 16.22
N ASP A 237 -6.30 14.69 17.53
CA ASP A 237 -5.51 13.70 18.27
C ASP A 237 -6.10 12.28 18.13
N VAL A 238 -7.41 12.11 18.34
CA VAL A 238 -8.10 10.81 18.16
C VAL A 238 -7.92 10.29 16.74
N ASN A 239 -8.12 11.13 15.72
CA ASN A 239 -7.95 10.74 14.32
C ASN A 239 -6.50 10.34 13.99
N THR A 240 -5.52 11.08 14.51
CA THR A 240 -4.09 10.75 14.35
C THR A 240 -3.78 9.40 14.96
N ILE A 241 -4.17 9.17 16.22
CA ILE A 241 -3.97 7.89 16.92
C ILE A 241 -4.61 6.73 16.14
N ARG A 242 -5.86 6.91 15.71
CA ARG A 242 -6.59 5.89 14.95
C ARG A 242 -5.88 5.56 13.64
N THR A 243 -5.42 6.58 12.91
CA THR A 243 -4.76 6.40 11.61
C THR A 243 -3.42 5.70 11.74
N GLU A 244 -2.64 6.06 12.76
CA GLU A 244 -1.38 5.38 13.13
C GLU A 244 -1.64 3.89 13.43
N LEU A 245 -2.55 3.60 14.36
CA LEU A 245 -2.88 2.23 14.75
C LEU A 245 -3.46 1.41 13.60
N GLN A 246 -4.31 2.01 12.77
CA GLN A 246 -4.87 1.34 11.59
C GLN A 246 -3.76 0.96 10.60
N LYS A 247 -2.80 1.86 10.34
CA LYS A 247 -1.67 1.59 9.47
C LYS A 247 -0.83 0.42 9.99
N GLU A 248 -0.56 0.38 11.29
CA GLU A 248 0.18 -0.72 11.91
C GLU A 248 -0.55 -2.05 11.78
N ILE A 249 -1.87 -2.08 12.03
CA ILE A 249 -2.71 -3.28 11.82
C ILE A 249 -2.66 -3.72 10.34
N ASP A 250 -2.70 -2.78 9.41
CA ASP A 250 -2.62 -3.06 7.98
C ASP A 250 -1.24 -3.62 7.59
N ASP A 251 -0.15 -3.12 8.20
CA ASP A 251 1.21 -3.62 8.00
C ASP A 251 1.42 -5.02 8.61
N GLN A 252 0.81 -5.32 9.75
CA GLN A 252 0.78 -6.68 10.30
C GLN A 252 -0.03 -7.63 9.42
N THR A 253 -1.16 -7.16 8.89
CA THR A 253 -1.98 -7.93 7.94
C THR A 253 -1.19 -8.21 6.65
N LYS A 254 -0.41 -7.24 6.16
CA LYS A 254 0.50 -7.44 5.02
C LYS A 254 1.56 -8.49 5.35
N THR A 255 2.17 -8.43 6.54
CA THR A 255 3.16 -9.42 7.00
C THR A 255 2.57 -10.84 7.04
N MET A 256 1.31 -10.97 7.47
CA MET A 256 0.57 -12.23 7.41
C MET A 256 0.40 -12.72 5.97
N LYS A 257 -0.07 -11.87 5.07
CA LYS A 257 -0.24 -12.19 3.64
C LYS A 257 1.09 -12.58 2.98
N ASP A 258 2.16 -11.85 3.28
CA ASP A 258 3.52 -12.13 2.81
C ASP A 258 4.02 -13.48 3.33
N GLY A 259 3.75 -13.80 4.60
CA GLY A 259 4.11 -15.08 5.21
C GLY A 259 3.42 -16.27 4.54
N LEU A 260 2.16 -16.11 4.14
CA LEU A 260 1.43 -17.13 3.36
C LEU A 260 1.93 -17.22 1.92
N ALA A 261 2.16 -16.09 1.25
CA ALA A 261 2.67 -16.07 -0.12
C ALA A 261 4.06 -16.73 -0.24
N LYS A 262 4.89 -16.63 0.81
CA LYS A 262 6.20 -17.30 0.89
C LYS A 262 6.13 -18.83 0.80
N LEU A 263 4.98 -19.46 1.07
CA LEU A 263 4.80 -20.91 0.90
C LEU A 263 4.99 -21.34 -0.56
N PHE A 264 4.67 -20.46 -1.51
CA PHE A 264 4.92 -20.70 -2.92
C PHE A 264 6.35 -20.37 -3.35
N GLY A 265 7.13 -19.70 -2.49
CA GLY A 265 8.54 -19.44 -2.67
C GLY A 265 8.88 -18.83 -4.05
N PRO A 266 9.93 -19.33 -4.72
CA PRO A 266 10.34 -18.87 -6.04
C PRO A 266 9.25 -18.97 -7.13
N ARG A 267 8.26 -19.87 -6.98
CA ARG A 267 7.18 -20.04 -7.97
C ARG A 267 6.28 -18.82 -8.08
N VAL A 268 6.18 -18.02 -7.02
CA VAL A 268 5.42 -16.75 -7.04
C VAL A 268 6.35 -15.55 -7.15
N THR A 269 7.55 -15.59 -6.56
CA THR A 269 8.47 -14.45 -6.58
C THR A 269 9.36 -14.38 -7.81
N ALA A 270 9.40 -15.43 -8.64
CA ALA A 270 10.34 -15.61 -9.76
C ALA A 270 11.81 -15.36 -9.37
N TYR A 271 12.12 -15.42 -8.07
CA TYR A 271 13.37 -14.95 -7.47
C TYR A 271 13.57 -15.54 -6.07
N ALA A 272 14.78 -15.99 -5.74
CA ALA A 272 15.12 -16.46 -4.38
C ALA A 272 15.62 -15.29 -3.51
N THR A 273 14.86 -14.93 -2.48
CA THR A 273 15.10 -13.70 -1.68
C THR A 273 16.35 -13.73 -0.80
N LYS A 274 16.98 -14.89 -0.60
CA LYS A 274 18.33 -15.04 -0.06
C LYS A 274 18.88 -16.37 -0.52
N VAL A 275 20.02 -16.34 -1.20
CA VAL A 275 20.81 -17.54 -1.42
C VAL A 275 21.49 -17.85 -0.08
N GLU A 276 20.85 -18.57 0.83
CA GLU A 276 21.52 -19.06 2.07
C GLU A 276 22.50 -20.21 1.77
N ASN A 277 23.25 -20.13 0.67
CA ASN A 277 24.31 -21.08 0.37
C ASN A 277 25.63 -20.57 0.93
N LYS A 278 26.50 -21.50 1.32
CA LYS A 278 27.90 -21.23 1.68
C LYS A 278 28.69 -20.46 0.60
N ASP A 279 28.15 -20.34 -0.62
CA ASP A 279 28.70 -19.60 -1.76
C ASP A 279 27.64 -18.67 -2.41
N GLU A 280 27.27 -17.61 -1.69
CA GLU A 280 26.40 -16.51 -2.16
C GLU A 280 26.94 -15.90 -3.47
N GLY A 281 28.26 -15.73 -3.55
CA GLY A 281 28.94 -15.12 -4.70
C GLY A 281 28.82 -15.95 -5.98
N GLY A 282 29.11 -17.26 -5.92
CA GLY A 282 28.99 -18.15 -7.07
C GLY A 282 27.55 -18.27 -7.58
N THR A 283 26.57 -18.26 -6.67
CA THR A 283 25.16 -18.33 -7.07
C THR A 283 24.69 -17.03 -7.75
N LEU A 284 25.05 -15.85 -7.23
CA LEU A 284 24.74 -14.57 -7.87
C LEU A 284 25.40 -14.48 -9.26
N GLN A 285 26.62 -14.99 -9.40
CA GLN A 285 27.31 -15.02 -10.68
C GLN A 285 26.62 -15.95 -11.68
N ALA A 286 26.12 -17.10 -11.24
CA ALA A 286 25.31 -18.00 -12.07
C ALA A 286 23.96 -17.37 -12.48
N MET A 287 23.35 -16.58 -11.59
CA MET A 287 22.12 -15.82 -11.88
C MET A 287 22.34 -14.70 -12.91
N LEU A 288 23.57 -14.19 -13.03
CA LEU A 288 23.93 -13.19 -14.03
C LEU A 288 24.35 -13.82 -15.37
N ALA A 289 24.33 -15.14 -15.54
CA ALA A 289 24.62 -15.76 -16.84
C ALA A 289 23.46 -15.54 -17.84
N PRO A 290 23.71 -15.57 -19.16
CA PRO A 290 22.64 -15.59 -20.16
C PRO A 290 21.65 -16.75 -19.90
N MET A 291 20.35 -16.47 -19.98
CA MET A 291 19.28 -17.43 -19.79
C MET A 291 19.04 -18.31 -21.01
N ALA A 292 19.44 -17.89 -22.21
CA ALA A 292 19.34 -18.70 -23.44
C ALA A 292 20.07 -20.05 -23.33
N GLU A 293 21.12 -20.14 -22.52
CA GLU A 293 21.93 -21.35 -22.35
C GLU A 293 21.31 -22.37 -21.37
N GLY A 294 20.22 -22.02 -20.69
CA GLY A 294 19.49 -22.91 -19.77
C GLY A 294 20.21 -23.24 -18.45
N THR A 295 21.42 -22.72 -18.25
CA THR A 295 22.23 -22.92 -17.04
C THR A 295 21.88 -21.92 -15.92
N ASN A 296 21.18 -20.84 -16.25
CA ASN A 296 20.81 -19.80 -15.29
C ASN A 296 19.63 -20.25 -14.40
N PRO A 297 19.79 -20.30 -13.06
CA PRO A 297 18.73 -20.68 -12.14
C PRO A 297 17.52 -19.72 -12.15
N LEU A 298 17.69 -18.43 -12.48
CA LEU A 298 16.57 -17.49 -12.64
C LEU A 298 15.67 -17.87 -13.81
N GLY A 299 16.24 -18.39 -14.90
CA GLY A 299 15.46 -18.83 -16.06
C GLY A 299 14.43 -19.90 -15.67
N LYS A 300 14.84 -20.84 -14.83
CA LYS A 300 13.94 -21.86 -14.27
C LYS A 300 12.88 -21.26 -13.34
N MET A 301 13.24 -20.32 -12.47
CA MET A 301 12.27 -19.64 -11.60
C MET A 301 11.23 -18.85 -12.39
N TRP A 302 11.64 -18.26 -13.52
CA TRP A 302 10.75 -17.52 -14.41
C TRP A 302 9.77 -18.46 -15.13
N ASP A 303 10.23 -19.65 -15.55
CA ASP A 303 9.36 -20.69 -16.11
C ASP A 303 8.38 -21.24 -15.07
N GLU A 304 8.83 -21.43 -13.83
CA GLU A 304 7.97 -21.84 -12.72
C GLU A 304 6.89 -20.80 -12.41
N TYR A 305 7.24 -19.51 -12.49
CA TYR A 305 6.26 -18.41 -12.37
C TYR A 305 5.28 -18.39 -13.54
N ALA A 306 5.75 -18.58 -14.77
CA ALA A 306 4.89 -18.68 -15.94
C ALA A 306 3.88 -19.84 -15.80
N ALA A 307 4.34 -20.99 -15.30
CA ALA A 307 3.48 -22.12 -14.97
C ALA A 307 2.45 -21.76 -13.90
N TYR A 308 2.87 -21.08 -12.81
CA TYR A 308 1.97 -20.56 -11.79
C TYR A 308 0.89 -19.62 -12.38
N VAL A 309 1.27 -18.71 -13.28
CA VAL A 309 0.30 -17.82 -13.97
C VAL A 309 -0.70 -18.65 -14.78
N LYS A 310 -0.23 -19.66 -15.51
CA LYS A 310 -1.09 -20.54 -16.32
C LYS A 310 -2.06 -21.37 -15.47
N ASP A 311 -1.63 -21.80 -14.28
CA ASP A 311 -2.43 -22.65 -13.39
C ASP A 311 -3.54 -21.87 -12.67
N PHE A 312 -3.30 -20.61 -12.33
CA PHE A 312 -4.20 -19.81 -11.48
C PHE A 312 -4.91 -18.65 -12.18
N ALA A 313 -4.60 -18.38 -13.45
CA ALA A 313 -5.29 -17.34 -14.20
C ALA A 313 -6.71 -17.78 -14.61
N PRO A 314 -7.74 -16.95 -14.37
CA PRO A 314 -9.12 -17.31 -14.67
C PRO A 314 -9.38 -17.30 -16.19
N ASN A 315 -10.04 -18.34 -16.71
CA ASN A 315 -10.53 -18.42 -18.10
C ASN A 315 -9.46 -18.24 -19.20
N VAL A 316 -8.23 -18.74 -18.99
CA VAL A 316 -7.15 -18.62 -19.99
C VAL A 316 -7.33 -19.64 -21.11
N SER A 317 -7.41 -19.15 -22.35
CA SER A 317 -7.41 -19.98 -23.57
C SER A 317 -6.01 -20.52 -23.87
N ASP A 318 -5.92 -21.60 -24.64
CA ASP A 318 -4.61 -22.16 -25.03
C ASP A 318 -3.77 -21.17 -25.85
N ALA A 319 -4.42 -20.30 -26.63
CA ALA A 319 -3.76 -19.18 -27.31
C ALA A 319 -3.10 -18.20 -26.33
N LYS A 320 -3.78 -17.88 -25.22
CA LYS A 320 -3.22 -16.97 -24.20
C LYS A 320 -2.13 -17.62 -23.37
N LYS A 321 -2.16 -18.95 -23.19
CA LYS A 321 -1.04 -19.70 -22.60
C LYS A 321 0.21 -19.63 -23.47
N ALA A 322 0.06 -19.76 -24.79
CA ALA A 322 1.16 -19.61 -25.73
C ALA A 322 1.74 -18.18 -25.74
N GLU A 323 0.87 -17.16 -25.57
CA GLU A 323 1.31 -15.76 -25.43
C GLU A 323 2.16 -15.55 -24.17
N ILE A 324 1.78 -16.14 -23.03
CA ILE A 324 2.59 -16.11 -21.79
C ILE A 324 3.98 -16.69 -22.02
N ASP A 325 4.06 -17.85 -22.67
CA ASP A 325 5.35 -18.50 -22.97
C ASP A 325 6.21 -17.63 -23.91
N GLY A 326 5.57 -16.94 -24.87
CA GLY A 326 6.22 -15.93 -25.72
C GLY A 326 6.72 -14.71 -24.95
N GLU A 327 5.93 -14.17 -24.02
CA GLU A 327 6.30 -13.02 -23.19
C GLU A 327 7.48 -13.34 -22.25
N VAL A 328 7.48 -14.53 -21.65
CA VAL A 328 8.58 -15.01 -20.80
C VAL A 328 9.85 -15.20 -21.63
N THR A 329 9.73 -15.76 -22.83
CA THR A 329 10.86 -15.88 -23.76
C THR A 329 11.41 -14.51 -24.15
N ALA A 330 10.54 -13.55 -24.47
CA ALA A 330 10.95 -12.18 -24.77
C ALA A 330 11.56 -11.46 -23.56
N ALA A 331 11.12 -11.77 -22.34
CA ALA A 331 11.74 -11.28 -21.11
C ALA A 331 13.15 -11.87 -20.92
N LYS A 332 13.33 -13.18 -21.16
CA LYS A 332 14.66 -13.83 -21.12
C LYS A 332 15.63 -13.19 -22.11
N THR A 333 15.20 -12.92 -23.34
CA THR A 333 16.02 -12.21 -24.34
C THR A 333 16.40 -10.80 -23.89
N ARG A 334 15.48 -10.06 -23.26
CA ARG A 334 15.76 -8.73 -22.73
C ARG A 334 16.79 -8.75 -21.60
N PHE A 335 16.69 -9.75 -20.73
CA PHE A 335 17.68 -9.96 -19.67
C PHE A 335 19.06 -10.30 -20.26
N ASP A 336 19.12 -11.16 -21.28
CA ASP A 336 20.39 -11.52 -21.92
C ASP A 336 21.07 -10.30 -22.56
N ARG A 337 20.28 -9.41 -23.16
CA ARG A 337 20.76 -8.11 -23.67
C ARG A 337 21.24 -7.21 -22.54
N TRP A 338 20.50 -7.12 -21.44
CA TRP A 338 20.89 -6.33 -20.27
C TRP A 338 22.22 -6.84 -19.67
N VAL A 339 22.38 -8.15 -19.49
CA VAL A 339 23.63 -8.77 -19.04
C VAL A 339 24.81 -8.49 -19.98
N ALA A 340 24.53 -8.30 -21.27
CA ALA A 340 25.52 -7.96 -22.29
C ALA A 340 25.80 -6.45 -22.41
N ASP A 341 25.27 -5.61 -21.51
CA ASP A 341 25.32 -4.14 -21.58
C ASP A 341 24.75 -3.59 -22.91
N GLN A 342 23.64 -4.18 -23.37
CA GLN A 342 22.88 -3.73 -24.53
C GLN A 342 21.51 -3.18 -24.10
N ASP A 343 20.96 -2.28 -24.91
CA ASP A 343 19.58 -1.81 -24.75
C ASP A 343 18.63 -3.01 -24.84
N MET A 344 17.77 -3.15 -23.84
CA MET A 344 16.87 -4.30 -23.71
C MET A 344 15.96 -4.46 -24.94
N PHE A 345 15.52 -3.37 -25.55
CA PHE A 345 14.53 -3.39 -26.62
C PHE A 345 15.17 -3.37 -28.00
N THR A 346 16.19 -2.54 -28.22
CA THR A 346 16.83 -2.37 -29.52
C THR A 346 18.01 -3.31 -29.75
N GLY A 347 18.69 -3.76 -28.69
CA GLY A 347 19.92 -4.56 -28.77
C GLY A 347 21.18 -3.74 -29.11
N GLU A 348 21.06 -2.42 -29.20
CA GLU A 348 22.20 -1.52 -29.39
C GLU A 348 23.10 -1.50 -28.15
N PRO A 349 24.43 -1.41 -28.29
CA PRO A 349 25.33 -1.35 -27.14
C PRO A 349 25.12 -0.07 -26.34
N LEU A 350 25.04 -0.18 -25.01
CA LEU A 350 24.90 0.97 -24.13
C LEU A 350 26.25 1.73 -24.02
N PRO A 351 26.21 3.08 -23.95
CA PRO A 351 27.42 3.89 -23.79
C PRO A 351 28.07 3.69 -22.42
N GLN A 352 27.29 3.33 -21.39
CA GLN A 352 27.77 2.93 -20.07
C GLN A 352 27.56 1.43 -19.89
N LYS A 353 28.63 0.70 -19.61
CA LYS A 353 28.64 -0.76 -19.45
C LYS A 353 28.60 -1.14 -17.98
N GLU A 354 27.47 -0.88 -17.34
CA GLU A 354 27.31 -1.04 -15.89
C GLU A 354 27.53 -2.50 -15.43
N VAL A 355 27.03 -3.50 -16.15
CA VAL A 355 27.14 -4.90 -15.75
C VAL A 355 28.58 -5.39 -15.86
N ALA A 356 29.28 -5.06 -16.95
CA ALA A 356 30.69 -5.36 -17.11
C ALA A 356 31.55 -4.67 -16.04
N GLU A 357 31.24 -3.41 -15.71
CA GLU A 357 31.93 -2.66 -14.67
C GLU A 357 31.76 -3.32 -13.29
N TRP A 358 30.53 -3.69 -12.89
CA TRP A 358 30.29 -4.35 -11.60
C TRP A 358 31.00 -5.69 -11.51
N ARG A 359 31.01 -6.47 -12.60
CA ARG A 359 31.74 -7.75 -12.65
C ARG A 359 33.23 -7.56 -12.49
N HIS A 360 33.79 -6.53 -13.13
CA HIS A 360 35.20 -6.19 -13.01
C HIS A 360 35.55 -5.77 -11.57
N LEU A 361 34.78 -4.84 -11.01
CA LEU A 361 34.96 -4.37 -9.62
C LEU A 361 34.85 -5.51 -8.61
N TYR A 362 33.89 -6.42 -8.79
CA TYR A 362 33.72 -7.58 -7.93
C TYR A 362 34.90 -8.56 -8.04
N ALA A 363 35.38 -8.85 -9.25
CA ALA A 363 36.52 -9.72 -9.46
C ALA A 363 37.81 -9.15 -8.86
N ASP A 364 38.02 -7.84 -9.00
CA ASP A 364 39.15 -7.12 -8.43
C ASP A 364 39.09 -7.09 -6.89
N ALA A 365 37.95 -6.71 -6.31
CA ALA A 365 37.75 -6.73 -4.85
C ALA A 365 37.96 -8.14 -4.27
N LYS A 366 37.47 -9.19 -4.95
CA LYS A 366 37.70 -10.58 -4.57
C LYS A 366 39.18 -10.98 -4.65
N ALA A 367 39.87 -10.61 -5.72
CA ALA A 367 41.30 -10.90 -5.88
C ALA A 367 42.15 -10.19 -4.80
N ARG A 368 41.84 -8.92 -4.50
CA ARG A 368 42.46 -8.16 -3.40
C ARG A 368 42.24 -8.84 -2.06
N ARG A 369 41.01 -9.25 -1.76
CA ARG A 369 40.63 -9.97 -0.54
C ARG A 369 41.38 -11.30 -0.40
N GLU A 370 41.49 -12.08 -1.48
CA GLU A 370 42.24 -13.34 -1.51
C GLU A 370 43.76 -13.14 -1.35
N ALA A 371 44.33 -12.13 -1.98
CA ALA A 371 45.74 -11.76 -1.80
C ALA A 371 46.03 -11.34 -0.35
N LEU A 372 45.15 -10.52 0.25
CA LEU A 372 45.26 -10.09 1.65
C LEU A 372 45.05 -11.25 2.63
N ALA A 373 44.16 -12.20 2.32
CA ALA A 373 43.92 -13.37 3.17
C ALA A 373 45.14 -14.32 3.25
N LYS A 374 46.02 -14.33 2.23
CA LYS A 374 47.29 -15.09 2.26
C LYS A 374 48.32 -14.48 3.21
N VAL A 375 48.24 -13.16 3.45
CA VAL A 375 49.18 -12.40 4.28
C VAL A 375 48.66 -12.22 5.70
N VAL A 376 47.35 -12.00 5.84
CA VAL A 376 46.64 -11.85 7.12
C VAL A 376 45.56 -12.94 7.19
N PRO A 377 45.86 -14.09 7.83
CA PRO A 377 44.92 -15.20 7.97
C PRO A 377 43.64 -14.78 8.67
N ASP A 378 42.52 -15.40 8.30
CA ASP A 378 41.27 -15.22 9.05
C ASP A 378 41.42 -15.75 10.48
N PRO A 379 40.82 -15.09 11.48
CA PRO A 379 40.71 -15.64 12.82
C PRO A 379 39.93 -16.96 12.74
N LYS A 380 40.51 -18.06 13.26
CA LYS A 380 39.83 -19.35 13.30
C LYS A 380 38.61 -19.23 14.21
N LYS A 381 37.41 -19.48 13.67
CA LYS A 381 36.21 -19.77 14.45
C LYS A 381 36.06 -21.29 14.54
N THR A 382 36.38 -21.85 15.69
CA THR A 382 36.03 -23.24 16.02
C THR A 382 34.55 -23.29 16.41
N GLU A 383 33.78 -24.20 15.83
CA GLU A 383 32.35 -24.33 16.11
C GLU A 383 32.09 -24.47 17.62
N GLY A 384 31.25 -23.59 18.18
CA GLY A 384 30.84 -23.61 19.59
C GLY A 384 31.44 -22.54 20.51
N GLN A 385 32.39 -21.70 20.05
CA GLN A 385 32.93 -20.59 20.87
C GLN A 385 32.31 -19.23 20.49
N ALA A 386 31.77 -18.52 21.49
CA ALA A 386 31.15 -17.19 21.33
C ALA A 386 32.14 -16.07 20.96
N LYS A 387 33.45 -16.32 21.08
CA LYS A 387 34.53 -15.40 20.75
C LYS A 387 35.52 -16.11 19.83
N ALA A 388 35.85 -15.49 18.69
CA ALA A 388 36.86 -16.00 17.79
C ALA A 388 38.23 -16.01 18.48
N GLU A 389 39.00 -17.09 18.31
CA GLU A 389 40.40 -17.15 18.76
C GLU A 389 41.17 -16.02 18.05
N PRO A 390 42.02 -15.23 18.76
CA PRO A 390 42.80 -14.18 18.12
C PRO A 390 43.62 -14.79 16.98
N ALA A 391 43.56 -14.16 15.80
CA ALA A 391 44.27 -14.65 14.62
C ALA A 391 45.76 -14.88 14.95
N PRO A 392 46.39 -15.96 14.46
CA PRO A 392 47.82 -16.17 14.66
C PRO A 392 48.57 -14.93 14.19
N GLU A 393 49.42 -14.34 15.05
CA GLU A 393 50.19 -13.16 14.67
C GLU A 393 50.98 -13.47 13.40
N PRO A 394 50.82 -12.69 12.32
CA PRO A 394 51.49 -12.97 11.06
C PRO A 394 52.99 -12.81 11.28
N ALA A 395 53.73 -13.91 11.13
CA ALA A 395 55.16 -13.95 11.41
C ALA A 395 55.92 -12.95 10.51
N GLY A 396 56.68 -12.04 11.11
CA GLY A 396 57.61 -11.14 10.40
C GLY A 396 57.06 -9.78 9.97
N LEU A 397 55.81 -9.41 10.31
CA LEU A 397 55.23 -8.10 9.97
C LEU A 397 55.16 -7.13 11.17
N PRO A 398 55.50 -5.84 11.00
CA PRO A 398 55.29 -4.82 12.03
C PRO A 398 53.80 -4.63 12.38
N LYS A 399 53.48 -4.38 13.66
CA LYS A 399 52.08 -4.21 14.15
C LYS A 399 51.26 -3.17 13.37
N PHE A 400 51.86 -2.05 12.97
CA PHE A 400 51.18 -1.04 12.16
C PHE A 400 50.79 -1.57 10.77
N MET A 401 51.62 -2.43 10.17
CA MET A 401 51.38 -3.01 8.86
C MET A 401 50.29 -4.07 8.92
N VAL A 402 50.24 -4.85 10.01
CA VAL A 402 49.13 -5.78 10.28
C VAL A 402 47.81 -5.02 10.40
N ALA A 403 47.79 -3.88 11.10
CA ALA A 403 46.60 -3.04 11.21
C ALA A 403 46.15 -2.50 9.84
N VAL A 404 47.06 -1.95 9.04
CA VAL A 404 46.76 -1.43 7.69
C VAL A 404 46.23 -2.54 6.77
N LEU A 405 46.89 -3.70 6.72
CA LEU A 405 46.47 -4.82 5.88
C LEU A 405 45.13 -5.42 6.34
N SER A 406 44.87 -5.45 7.65
CA SER A 406 43.58 -5.87 8.19
C SER A 406 42.45 -4.91 7.83
N GLN A 407 42.73 -3.59 7.81
CA GLN A 407 41.77 -2.58 7.37
C GLN A 407 41.47 -2.72 5.87
N GLN A 408 42.50 -2.83 5.03
CA GLN A 408 42.31 -3.05 3.58
C GLN A 408 41.51 -4.32 3.27
N LYS A 409 41.69 -5.36 4.07
CA LYS A 409 40.91 -6.61 3.95
C LYS A 409 39.44 -6.38 4.33
N ALA A 410 39.18 -5.65 5.41
CA ALA A 410 37.84 -5.29 5.83
C ALA A 410 37.14 -4.40 4.80
N ASP A 411 37.86 -3.45 4.20
CA ASP A 411 37.38 -2.58 3.13
C ASP A 411 37.01 -3.40 1.88
N ALA A 412 37.85 -4.35 1.48
CA ALA A 412 37.56 -5.27 0.37
C ALA A 412 36.34 -6.18 0.65
N ASP A 413 36.20 -6.70 1.87
CA ASP A 413 35.02 -7.49 2.29
C ASP A 413 33.74 -6.62 2.29
N ALA A 414 33.84 -5.33 2.66
CA ALA A 414 32.72 -4.39 2.62
C ALA A 414 32.31 -4.06 1.18
N GLU A 415 33.29 -3.83 0.29
CA GLU A 415 33.08 -3.59 -1.15
C GLU A 415 32.39 -4.79 -1.81
N ILE A 416 32.84 -6.01 -1.53
CA ILE A 416 32.22 -7.26 -2.01
C ILE A 416 30.75 -7.32 -1.60
N LYS A 417 30.44 -7.06 -0.31
CA LYS A 417 29.05 -7.09 0.20
C LYS A 417 28.17 -6.01 -0.43
N ALA A 418 28.70 -4.80 -0.61
CA ALA A 418 27.98 -3.72 -1.26
C ALA A 418 27.63 -4.05 -2.72
N LEU A 419 28.59 -4.60 -3.46
CA LEU A 419 28.38 -5.06 -4.84
C LEU A 419 27.39 -6.23 -4.90
N GLN A 420 27.49 -7.20 -4.00
CA GLN A 420 26.53 -8.32 -3.91
C GLN A 420 25.11 -7.82 -3.65
N SER A 421 24.93 -6.90 -2.70
CA SER A 421 23.62 -6.30 -2.41
C SER A 421 23.05 -5.57 -3.63
N ARG A 422 23.88 -4.81 -4.35
CA ARG A 422 23.48 -4.12 -5.59
C ARG A 422 23.11 -5.10 -6.71
N MET A 423 23.90 -6.15 -6.92
CA MET A 423 23.57 -7.19 -7.90
C MET A 423 22.25 -7.89 -7.53
N GLN A 424 22.05 -8.17 -6.24
CA GLN A 424 20.85 -8.81 -5.73
C GLN A 424 19.60 -7.95 -5.95
N SER A 425 19.70 -6.64 -5.67
CA SER A 425 18.58 -5.72 -5.88
C SER A 425 18.22 -5.59 -7.35
N GLU A 426 19.21 -5.56 -8.24
CA GLU A 426 18.96 -5.44 -9.67
C GLU A 426 18.35 -6.73 -10.26
N LEU A 427 18.88 -7.90 -9.90
CA LEU A 427 18.26 -9.18 -10.28
C LEU A 427 16.81 -9.31 -9.79
N LYS A 428 16.54 -8.81 -8.59
CA LYS A 428 15.18 -8.74 -8.03
C LYS A 428 14.31 -7.78 -8.86
N ASN A 429 14.82 -6.61 -9.24
CA ASN A 429 14.10 -5.64 -10.07
C ASN A 429 13.73 -6.24 -11.43
N GLN A 430 14.66 -6.95 -12.09
CA GLN A 430 14.40 -7.63 -13.35
C GLN A 430 13.33 -8.72 -13.21
N SER A 431 13.38 -9.49 -12.14
CA SER A 431 12.38 -10.52 -11.85
C SER A 431 11.01 -9.93 -11.54
N ASP A 432 10.95 -8.83 -10.78
CA ASP A 432 9.70 -8.11 -10.49
C ASP A 432 9.10 -7.47 -11.75
N ALA A 433 9.94 -6.93 -12.64
CA ALA A 433 9.50 -6.39 -13.93
C ALA A 433 8.90 -7.48 -14.82
N MET A 434 9.53 -8.65 -14.91
CA MET A 434 8.98 -9.80 -15.62
C MET A 434 7.63 -10.22 -15.02
N ARG A 435 7.56 -10.34 -13.69
CA ARG A 435 6.32 -10.73 -13.00
C ARG A 435 5.18 -9.76 -13.23
N ALA A 436 5.47 -8.46 -13.20
CA ALA A 436 4.49 -7.42 -13.48
C ALA A 436 4.02 -7.48 -14.94
N GLN A 437 4.90 -7.81 -15.88
CA GLN A 437 4.51 -7.95 -17.28
C GLN A 437 3.63 -9.17 -17.53
N VAL A 438 4.03 -10.35 -17.02
CA VAL A 438 3.37 -11.62 -17.32
C VAL A 438 2.16 -11.87 -16.41
N GLY A 439 2.29 -11.55 -15.12
CA GLY A 439 1.30 -11.89 -14.11
C GLY A 439 0.20 -10.84 -13.92
N THR A 440 0.55 -9.55 -13.77
CA THR A 440 -0.43 -8.49 -13.46
C THR A 440 -1.59 -8.42 -14.46
N PRO A 441 -1.40 -8.49 -15.79
CA PRO A 441 -2.51 -8.38 -16.75
C PRO A 441 -3.54 -9.50 -16.65
N LEU A 442 -3.12 -10.70 -16.22
CA LEU A 442 -3.95 -11.90 -16.21
C LEU A 442 -4.48 -12.27 -14.83
N LEU A 443 -3.65 -12.13 -13.81
CA LEU A 443 -3.94 -12.49 -12.43
C LEU A 443 -4.46 -11.28 -11.62
N GLY A 444 -4.11 -10.05 -12.03
CA GLY A 444 -4.18 -8.87 -11.18
C GLY A 444 -2.99 -8.82 -10.20
N ASP A 445 -2.68 -7.63 -9.70
CA ASP A 445 -1.48 -7.39 -8.89
C ASP A 445 -1.41 -8.21 -7.59
N ASP A 446 -2.57 -8.49 -6.99
CA ASP A 446 -2.62 -9.25 -5.74
C ASP A 446 -2.27 -10.72 -5.95
N ARG A 447 -2.89 -11.36 -6.95
CA ARG A 447 -2.64 -12.77 -7.27
C ARG A 447 -1.27 -12.99 -7.88
N ALA A 448 -0.73 -12.03 -8.63
CA ALA A 448 0.66 -12.04 -9.13
C ALA A 448 1.69 -12.04 -7.97
N LYS A 449 1.31 -11.49 -6.81
CA LYS A 449 2.11 -11.50 -5.57
C LYS A 449 1.85 -12.70 -4.67
N GLY A 450 0.95 -13.62 -5.07
CA GLY A 450 0.58 -14.79 -4.27
C GLY A 450 -0.52 -14.53 -3.25
N TYR A 451 -1.21 -13.39 -3.32
CA TYR A 451 -2.28 -13.07 -2.39
C TYR A 451 -3.65 -13.56 -2.89
N ALA A 452 -4.51 -13.89 -1.94
CA ALA A 452 -5.92 -14.12 -2.21
C ALA A 452 -6.62 -12.79 -2.50
N ALA A 453 -7.22 -12.68 -3.69
CA ALA A 453 -8.02 -11.51 -4.03
C ALA A 453 -9.30 -11.46 -3.15
N PRO A 454 -9.83 -10.27 -2.81
CA PRO A 454 -11.12 -10.16 -2.14
C PRO A 454 -12.22 -10.83 -2.98
N ASP A 455 -13.00 -11.74 -2.39
CA ASP A 455 -14.24 -12.27 -2.96
C ASP A 455 -15.41 -11.60 -2.23
N ASP A 456 -15.54 -10.28 -2.40
CA ASP A 456 -16.60 -9.49 -1.75
C ASP A 456 -17.98 -9.72 -2.40
N GLY A 457 -18.09 -10.70 -3.31
CA GLY A 457 -19.32 -11.01 -4.04
C GLY A 457 -19.79 -9.88 -4.97
N ARG A 458 -19.04 -8.77 -5.05
CA ARG A 458 -19.35 -7.61 -5.89
C ARG A 458 -18.99 -7.95 -7.32
N ARG A 459 -19.87 -8.68 -7.99
CA ARG A 459 -19.78 -8.92 -9.43
C ARG A 459 -20.32 -7.70 -10.18
N PHE A 460 -19.72 -7.39 -11.33
CA PHE A 460 -20.19 -6.31 -12.21
C PHE A 460 -21.71 -6.48 -12.44
N LEU A 461 -22.52 -5.52 -11.98
CA LEU A 461 -23.99 -5.48 -12.04
C LEU A 461 -24.78 -6.47 -11.14
N LEU A 462 -24.13 -7.31 -10.35
CA LEU A 462 -24.80 -8.28 -9.48
C LEU A 462 -24.92 -7.72 -8.05
N VAL A 463 -26.16 -7.52 -7.62
CA VAL A 463 -26.54 -6.90 -6.35
C VAL A 463 -26.53 -7.97 -5.24
N PRO A 464 -25.69 -7.85 -4.19
CA PRO A 464 -25.73 -8.76 -3.04
C PRO A 464 -27.10 -8.75 -2.35
N LYS A 465 -27.46 -9.86 -1.69
CA LYS A 465 -28.79 -10.08 -1.08
C LYS A 465 -29.14 -9.11 0.07
N SER A 466 -28.15 -8.51 0.74
CA SER A 466 -28.35 -7.55 1.83
C SER A 466 -27.32 -6.44 1.77
N TRP A 467 -27.76 -5.18 1.81
CA TRP A 467 -26.88 -4.00 1.76
C TRP A 467 -26.94 -3.26 3.08
N THR A 468 -25.78 -2.83 3.57
CA THR A 468 -25.73 -1.80 4.62
C THR A 468 -26.06 -0.44 4.00
N LEU A 469 -26.45 0.56 4.82
CA LEU A 469 -26.71 1.91 4.32
C LEU A 469 -25.48 2.49 3.60
N ILE A 470 -24.27 2.20 4.10
CA ILE A 470 -23.05 2.69 3.48
C ILE A 470 -22.77 2.04 2.13
N ASP A 471 -23.07 0.75 1.97
CA ASP A 471 -22.96 0.07 0.68
C ASP A 471 -23.91 0.68 -0.38
N VAL A 472 -25.13 1.08 0.03
CA VAL A 472 -26.08 1.78 -0.85
C VAL A 472 -25.52 3.12 -1.31
N ILE A 473 -24.99 3.91 -0.38
CA ILE A 473 -24.45 5.23 -0.69
C ILE A 473 -23.22 5.11 -1.58
N ASP A 474 -22.33 4.17 -1.30
CA ASP A 474 -21.12 3.91 -2.07
C ASP A 474 -21.46 3.49 -3.50
N TRP A 475 -22.36 2.52 -3.67
CA TRP A 475 -22.80 2.05 -4.98
C TRP A 475 -23.47 3.17 -5.78
N THR A 476 -24.39 3.91 -5.14
CA THR A 476 -25.10 5.01 -5.79
C THR A 476 -24.12 6.08 -6.24
N THR A 477 -23.17 6.48 -5.38
CA THR A 477 -22.18 7.52 -5.68
C THR A 477 -21.30 7.14 -6.86
N ARG A 478 -20.80 5.90 -6.92
CA ARG A 478 -19.96 5.37 -8.01
C ARG A 478 -20.67 5.50 -9.37
N TRP A 479 -21.88 4.95 -9.46
CA TRP A 479 -22.64 4.89 -10.72
C TRP A 479 -23.23 6.24 -11.10
N PHE A 480 -23.68 7.02 -10.13
CA PHE A 480 -24.19 8.36 -10.36
C PHE A 480 -23.14 9.26 -11.04
N LEU A 481 -21.92 9.31 -10.50
CA LEU A 481 -20.83 10.12 -11.06
C LEU A 481 -20.49 9.71 -12.49
N LEU A 482 -20.38 8.39 -12.73
CA LEU A 482 -20.05 7.85 -14.04
C LEU A 482 -21.13 8.18 -15.08
N VAL A 483 -22.40 7.89 -14.76
CA VAL A 483 -23.53 8.08 -15.68
C VAL A 483 -23.75 9.56 -15.97
N VAL A 484 -23.81 10.40 -14.93
CA VAL A 484 -24.06 11.83 -15.11
C VAL A 484 -22.89 12.51 -15.84
N GLY A 485 -21.65 12.12 -15.55
CA GLY A 485 -20.47 12.60 -16.28
C GLY A 485 -20.53 12.28 -17.77
N ILE A 486 -20.85 11.04 -18.13
CA ILE A 486 -21.03 10.62 -19.54
C ILE A 486 -22.19 11.39 -20.20
N MET A 487 -23.31 11.55 -19.51
CA MET A 487 -24.45 12.31 -20.03
C MET A 487 -24.10 13.78 -20.28
N LEU A 488 -23.28 14.41 -19.43
CA LEU A 488 -22.78 15.77 -19.63
C LEU A 488 -21.81 15.86 -20.83
N MET A 489 -20.92 14.90 -21.03
CA MET A 489 -20.00 14.90 -22.18
C MET A 489 -20.77 14.80 -23.50
N ILE A 490 -21.66 13.79 -23.59
CA ILE A 490 -22.48 13.53 -24.79
C ILE A 490 -23.55 14.63 -25.00
N GLY A 491 -23.92 15.35 -23.93
CA GLY A 491 -24.97 16.36 -23.97
C GLY A 491 -26.37 15.74 -24.07
N LEU A 492 -26.61 14.67 -23.31
CA LEU A 492 -27.91 14.00 -23.16
C LEU A 492 -28.60 14.48 -21.87
N CYS A 493 -29.86 14.87 -21.99
CA CYS A 493 -30.69 15.46 -20.93
C CYS A 493 -29.94 16.54 -20.14
N THR A 494 -29.19 17.41 -20.84
CA THR A 494 -28.15 18.28 -20.26
C THR A 494 -28.63 19.09 -19.05
N ARG A 495 -29.89 19.57 -19.07
CA ARG A 495 -30.46 20.31 -17.93
C ARG A 495 -30.67 19.44 -16.68
N LEU A 496 -31.17 18.22 -16.87
CA LEU A 496 -31.37 17.27 -15.78
C LEU A 496 -30.02 16.78 -15.27
N SER A 497 -29.06 16.52 -16.16
CA SER A 497 -27.70 16.12 -15.81
C SER A 497 -26.98 17.22 -15.01
N CYS A 498 -27.08 18.49 -15.43
CA CYS A 498 -26.54 19.62 -14.66
C CYS A 498 -27.24 19.79 -13.30
N PHE A 499 -28.57 19.67 -13.25
CA PHE A 499 -29.32 19.77 -11.99
C PHE A 499 -28.95 18.65 -11.02
N ALA A 500 -28.88 17.41 -11.50
CA ALA A 500 -28.47 16.26 -10.71
C ALA A 500 -27.03 16.42 -10.22
N ALA A 501 -26.08 16.77 -11.10
CA ALA A 501 -24.69 17.00 -10.73
C ALA A 501 -24.55 18.14 -9.70
N ALA A 502 -25.23 19.26 -9.90
CA ALA A 502 -25.25 20.37 -8.94
C ALA A 502 -25.87 19.96 -7.60
N GLY A 503 -26.95 19.18 -7.61
CA GLY A 503 -27.57 18.63 -6.41
C GLY A 503 -26.67 17.66 -5.64
N PHE A 504 -25.92 16.82 -6.36
CA PHE A 504 -24.91 15.95 -5.76
C PHE A 504 -23.77 16.75 -5.11
N LEU A 505 -23.23 17.77 -5.80
CA LEU A 505 -22.21 18.65 -5.22
C LEU A 505 -22.75 19.41 -4.01
N LEU A 506 -24.01 19.85 -4.05
CA LEU A 506 -24.66 20.47 -2.90
C LEU A 506 -24.72 19.48 -1.72
N LEU A 507 -25.08 18.22 -1.96
CA LEU A 507 -25.10 17.19 -0.92
C LEU A 507 -23.70 16.96 -0.32
N THR A 508 -22.65 16.93 -1.14
CA THR A 508 -21.26 16.76 -0.64
C THR A 508 -20.80 17.98 0.15
N ILE A 509 -21.12 19.20 -0.33
CA ILE A 509 -20.86 20.46 0.38
C ILE A 509 -21.61 20.50 1.73
N LEU A 510 -22.87 20.06 1.78
CA LEU A 510 -23.64 20.01 3.02
C LEU A 510 -23.12 18.94 3.99
N THR A 511 -22.56 17.85 3.47
CA THR A 511 -21.97 16.79 4.30
C THR A 511 -20.63 17.23 4.89
N GLN A 512 -19.82 17.98 4.15
CA GLN A 512 -18.54 18.55 4.58
C GLN A 512 -18.43 20.03 4.16
N PRO A 513 -19.02 20.95 4.93
CA PRO A 513 -18.94 22.37 4.59
C PRO A 513 -17.52 22.89 4.84
N ALA A 514 -16.96 23.58 3.85
CA ALA A 514 -15.70 24.31 3.97
C ALA A 514 -15.92 25.60 4.77
N VAL A 515 -16.13 25.47 6.08
CA VAL A 515 -16.28 26.60 7.00
C VAL A 515 -15.10 26.65 7.96
N PRO A 516 -14.62 27.85 8.36
CA PRO A 516 -13.43 28.00 9.21
C PRO A 516 -13.54 27.29 10.58
N TRP A 517 -14.76 26.96 10.99
CA TRP A 517 -15.04 26.36 12.29
C TRP A 517 -15.26 24.84 12.29
N LEU A 518 -15.16 24.17 11.14
CA LEU A 518 -15.20 22.71 11.05
C LEU A 518 -13.80 22.13 10.79
N PRO A 519 -13.47 20.93 11.27
CA PRO A 519 -12.21 20.28 10.94
C PRO A 519 -12.12 20.05 9.42
N ALA A 520 -10.94 20.28 8.84
CA ALA A 520 -10.70 20.00 7.44
C ALA A 520 -10.73 18.48 7.19
N PRO A 521 -11.31 18.01 6.08
CA PRO A 521 -11.33 16.59 5.76
C PRO A 521 -9.90 16.03 5.59
N PRO A 522 -9.66 14.72 5.83
CA PRO A 522 -8.32 14.12 5.91
C PRO A 522 -7.62 14.06 4.54
N VAL A 523 -8.39 14.25 3.47
CA VAL A 523 -7.99 14.21 2.06
C VAL A 523 -8.36 15.52 1.34
N SER A 524 -8.43 16.63 2.06
CA SER A 524 -8.71 17.94 1.46
C SER A 524 -7.51 18.43 0.64
N GLU A 525 -7.74 18.87 -0.61
CA GLU A 525 -6.74 19.47 -1.51
C GLU A 525 -6.25 20.87 -1.05
N GLY A 526 -6.60 21.30 0.16
CA GLY A 526 -6.20 22.58 0.76
C GLY A 526 -7.12 23.04 1.90
N ASN A 527 -6.77 24.18 2.53
CA ASN A 527 -7.61 24.87 3.52
C ASN A 527 -8.46 25.94 2.84
N TYR A 528 -9.67 25.58 2.40
CA TYR A 528 -10.60 26.50 1.75
C TYR A 528 -11.46 27.22 2.79
N LEU A 529 -11.46 28.56 2.76
CA LEU A 529 -12.23 29.38 3.71
C LEU A 529 -13.76 29.25 3.54
N PHE A 530 -14.24 29.26 2.28
CA PHE A 530 -15.69 29.20 1.95
C PHE A 530 -15.97 28.59 0.58
N VAL A 531 -15.07 28.80 -0.40
CA VAL A 531 -15.25 28.33 -1.79
C VAL A 531 -14.22 27.23 -2.06
N ASN A 532 -14.70 25.99 -2.12
CA ASN A 532 -13.92 24.84 -2.59
C ASN A 532 -14.20 24.57 -4.07
N LYS A 533 -13.46 23.62 -4.66
CA LYS A 533 -13.66 23.16 -6.04
C LYS A 533 -15.12 22.75 -6.32
N ASN A 534 -15.77 22.05 -5.38
CA ASN A 534 -17.16 21.62 -5.51
C ASN A 534 -18.13 22.80 -5.67
N VAL A 535 -17.91 23.92 -4.96
CA VAL A 535 -18.73 25.14 -5.09
C VAL A 535 -18.55 25.76 -6.48
N ILE A 536 -17.31 25.86 -6.97
CA ILE A 536 -17.02 26.42 -8.30
C ILE A 536 -17.67 25.57 -9.40
N GLU A 537 -17.52 24.24 -9.31
CA GLU A 537 -18.13 23.30 -10.26
C GLU A 537 -19.66 23.35 -10.22
N MET A 538 -20.26 23.46 -9.04
CA MET A 538 -21.71 23.60 -8.87
C MET A 538 -22.25 24.87 -9.52
N VAL A 539 -21.59 26.02 -9.32
CA VAL A 539 -21.98 27.29 -9.94
C VAL A 539 -21.84 27.21 -11.47
N ALA A 540 -20.78 26.59 -11.98
CA ALA A 540 -20.60 26.35 -13.40
C ALA A 540 -21.72 25.46 -13.99
N LEU A 541 -22.12 24.41 -13.27
CA LEU A 541 -23.23 23.53 -13.67
C LEU A 541 -24.57 24.27 -13.67
N LEU A 542 -24.83 25.15 -12.70
CA LEU A 542 -26.04 26.00 -12.68
C LEU A 542 -26.05 26.99 -13.86
N ALA A 543 -24.90 27.56 -14.21
CA ALA A 543 -24.77 28.37 -15.42
C ALA A 543 -25.01 27.55 -16.71
N LEU A 544 -24.49 26.32 -16.78
CA LEU A 544 -24.74 25.39 -17.88
C LEU A 544 -26.18 24.85 -17.92
N MET A 545 -26.89 24.82 -16.80
CA MET A 545 -28.30 24.44 -16.75
C MET A 545 -29.19 25.50 -17.40
N THR A 546 -28.85 26.78 -17.21
CA THR A 546 -29.61 27.91 -17.77
C THR A 546 -29.28 28.14 -19.25
N THR A 547 -28.01 27.98 -19.63
CA THR A 547 -27.54 28.07 -21.01
C THR A 547 -27.84 26.76 -21.75
N ARG A 548 -28.59 26.79 -22.86
CA ARG A 548 -29.04 25.58 -23.58
C ARG A 548 -27.91 24.90 -24.38
N SER A 549 -26.73 24.71 -23.79
CA SER A 549 -25.52 24.19 -24.46
C SER A 549 -25.71 22.81 -25.09
N GLY A 550 -26.56 21.95 -24.51
CA GLY A 550 -26.96 20.66 -25.09
C GLY A 550 -27.64 20.74 -26.46
N LYS A 551 -28.30 21.86 -26.77
CA LYS A 551 -28.94 22.08 -28.09
C LYS A 551 -27.97 22.58 -29.16
N TRP A 552 -26.78 23.05 -28.78
CA TRP A 552 -25.79 23.57 -29.72
C TRP A 552 -24.85 22.47 -30.22
N ALA A 553 -24.38 21.60 -29.31
CA ALA A 553 -23.55 20.44 -29.65
C ALA A 553 -23.76 19.33 -28.60
N GLY A 554 -24.83 18.56 -28.77
CA GLY A 554 -25.18 17.45 -27.87
C GLY A 554 -26.32 16.60 -28.42
N LEU A 555 -26.49 15.41 -27.86
CA LEU A 555 -27.53 14.46 -28.29
C LEU A 555 -28.96 15.01 -28.05
N ASP A 556 -29.11 15.99 -27.15
CA ASP A 556 -30.34 16.77 -26.97
C ASP A 556 -30.80 17.49 -28.24
N ALA A 557 -29.87 17.93 -29.11
CA ALA A 557 -30.19 18.55 -30.39
C ALA A 557 -30.84 17.53 -31.35
N ILE A 558 -30.29 16.31 -31.39
CA ILE A 558 -30.79 15.22 -32.23
C ILE A 558 -32.17 14.76 -31.74
N LEU A 559 -32.33 14.53 -30.43
CA LEU A 559 -33.62 14.14 -29.84
C LEU A 559 -34.70 15.22 -30.08
N CYS A 560 -34.37 16.51 -29.91
CA CYS A 560 -35.30 17.59 -30.23
C CYS A 560 -35.66 17.63 -31.72
N GLY A 561 -34.73 17.32 -32.63
CA GLY A 561 -34.98 17.26 -34.06
C GLY A 561 -35.91 16.09 -34.46
N VAL A 562 -35.68 14.91 -33.89
CA VAL A 562 -36.46 13.69 -34.18
C VAL A 562 -37.88 13.76 -33.61
N PHE A 563 -38.06 14.26 -32.38
CA PHE A 563 -39.37 14.35 -31.73
C PHE A 563 -40.12 15.67 -32.02
N GLY A 564 -39.41 16.74 -32.42
CA GLY A 564 -40.00 18.04 -32.77
C GLY A 564 -40.67 18.08 -34.16
N ASN A 565 -40.28 17.20 -35.07
CA ASN A 565 -40.86 17.13 -36.43
C ASN A 565 -42.28 16.54 -36.49
N ARG A 566 -42.82 16.02 -35.38
CA ARG A 566 -44.20 15.50 -35.31
C ARG A 566 -45.27 16.55 -34.97
N ARG A 567 -44.90 17.82 -34.75
CA ARG A 567 -45.84 18.91 -34.38
C ARG A 567 -45.76 20.16 -35.25
N ARG A 568 -45.64 20.00 -36.58
CA ARG A 568 -46.02 21.08 -37.50
C ARG A 568 -47.34 20.68 -38.18
N PRO A 569 -48.48 21.31 -37.84
CA PRO A 569 -49.62 21.25 -38.74
C PRO A 569 -49.22 21.98 -40.02
N LYS A 570 -49.35 21.28 -41.16
CA LYS A 570 -49.27 21.92 -42.48
C LYS A 570 -50.51 22.81 -42.61
N TYR A 571 -50.32 24.11 -42.53
CA TYR A 571 -51.20 25.09 -43.16
C TYR A 571 -50.33 26.13 -43.86
#